data_AF-A0A380TSF1-F1
#
_entry.id   AF-A0A380TSF1-F1
#
_cell.length_a   1.000
_cell.length_b   1.000
_cell.length_c   1.000
_cell.angle_alpha   90.00
_cell.angle_beta   90.00
_cell.angle_gamma   90.00
#
_symmetry.space_group_name_H-M   'P 1'
#
loop_
_entity.id
_entity.type
_entity.pdbx_description
1 polymer ?
#
loop_
_entity_poly.entity_id
_entity_poly.type
_entity_poly.pdbx_seq_one_letter_code
_entity_poly.pdbx_strand_id
1 'polypeptide(L)'
;MVDRLKIDTLEDAFYSLEETIKQLSDLAWFTQQKWIVQDTLIAGAIQKFEFVYELSLKMMKRQLQQEAINNDDVGGYGFKDILREALRLGIINDMSK
;
A
#
# COMPACT_ATOMS: atom_id res chain seq x y z
N MET A 1 -2.54 5.98 27.30
CA MET A 1 -3.53 5.97 26.22
C MET A 1 -2.74 5.69 24.95
N VAL A 2 -2.85 4.50 24.35
CA VAL A 2 -2.10 4.15 23.14
C VAL A 2 -2.69 4.97 21.99
N ASP A 3 -1.88 5.80 21.37
CA ASP A 3 -2.32 6.67 20.28
C ASP A 3 -2.66 5.78 19.07
N ARG A 4 -3.93 5.79 18.64
CA ARG A 4 -4.39 4.92 17.54
C ARG A 4 -3.66 5.34 16.26
N LEU A 5 -3.04 4.38 15.57
CA LEU A 5 -2.43 4.63 14.26
C LEU A 5 -3.47 5.21 13.29
N LYS A 6 -3.20 6.42 12.79
CA LYS A 6 -4.02 7.03 11.73
C LYS A 6 -3.63 6.42 10.39
N ILE A 7 -4.61 5.81 9.72
CA ILE A 7 -4.44 5.10 8.45
C ILE A 7 -5.24 5.73 7.29
N ASP A 8 -5.92 6.86 7.52
CA ASP A 8 -6.84 7.49 6.55
C ASP A 8 -6.19 7.69 5.18
N THR A 9 -4.93 8.14 5.15
CA THR A 9 -4.18 8.34 3.88
C THR A 9 -3.95 7.05 3.10
N LEU A 10 -3.74 5.92 3.79
CA LEU A 10 -3.61 4.61 3.16
C LEU A 10 -4.98 4.15 2.62
N GLU A 11 -6.04 4.33 3.40
CA GLU A 11 -7.41 3.98 2.98
C GLU A 11 -7.84 4.78 1.74
N ASP A 12 -7.61 6.09 1.74
CA ASP A 12 -7.92 6.97 0.61
C ASP A 12 -7.14 6.58 -0.66
N ALA A 13 -5.84 6.26 -0.50
CA ALA A 13 -5.00 5.82 -1.61
C ALA A 13 -5.46 4.45 -2.15
N PHE A 14 -5.81 3.52 -1.26
CA PHE A 14 -6.31 2.20 -1.63
C PHE A 14 -7.64 2.30 -2.37
N TYR A 15 -8.59 3.10 -1.86
CA TYR A 15 -9.87 3.36 -2.52
C TYR A 15 -9.66 3.98 -3.91
N SER A 16 -8.78 4.98 -4.01
CA SER A 16 -8.45 5.63 -5.28
C SER A 16 -7.84 4.67 -6.31
N LEU A 17 -7.01 3.72 -5.88
CA LEU A 17 -6.48 2.65 -6.73
C LEU A 17 -7.58 1.68 -7.15
N GLU A 18 -8.40 1.23 -6.21
CA GLU A 18 -9.50 0.29 -6.45
C GLU A 18 -10.48 0.84 -7.51
N GLU A 19 -10.93 2.08 -7.34
CA GLU A 19 -11.84 2.74 -8.30
C GLU A 19 -11.20 2.90 -9.69
N THR A 20 -9.89 3.18 -9.76
CA THR A 20 -9.18 3.22 -11.04
C THR A 20 -9.13 1.84 -11.70
N ILE A 21 -8.84 0.78 -10.94
CA ILE A 21 -8.83 -0.59 -11.49
C ILE A 21 -10.23 -0.99 -11.96
N LYS A 22 -11.29 -0.67 -11.20
CA LYS A 22 -12.68 -0.90 -11.61
C LYS A 22 -13.00 -0.22 -12.93
N GLN A 23 -12.65 1.06 -13.08
CA GLN A 23 -12.87 1.80 -14.33
C GLN A 23 -12.08 1.21 -15.50
N LEU A 24 -10.82 0.83 -15.28
CA LEU A 24 -9.96 0.23 -16.31
C LEU A 24 -10.43 -1.18 -16.71
N SER A 25 -11.15 -1.87 -15.82
CA SER A 25 -11.71 -3.20 -16.06
C SER A 25 -12.97 -3.16 -16.93
N ASP A 26 -13.61 -1.99 -17.10
CA ASP A 26 -14.63 -1.79 -18.13
C ASP A 26 -13.97 -1.73 -19.51
N LEU A 27 -13.72 -2.91 -20.07
CA LEU A 27 -13.07 -3.04 -21.38
C LEU A 27 -13.88 -2.39 -22.50
N ALA A 28 -15.21 -2.40 -22.41
CA ALA A 28 -16.06 -1.80 -23.43
C ALA A 28 -15.83 -0.29 -23.50
N TRP A 29 -15.73 0.38 -22.35
CA TRP A 29 -15.36 1.80 -22.28
C TRP A 29 -13.88 2.04 -22.59
N PHE A 30 -12.97 1.22 -22.05
CA PHE A 30 -11.53 1.44 -22.14
C PHE A 30 -11.00 1.31 -23.56
N THR A 31 -11.45 0.31 -24.32
CA THR A 31 -10.96 0.12 -25.71
C THR A 31 -11.49 1.16 -26.69
N GLN A 32 -12.52 1.93 -26.31
CA GLN A 32 -13.00 3.07 -27.11
C GLN A 32 -12.09 4.30 -26.99
N GLN A 33 -11.21 4.35 -25.99
CA GLN A 33 -10.31 5.48 -25.78
C GLN A 33 -9.17 5.47 -26.79
N LYS A 34 -8.59 6.64 -27.07
CA LYS A 34 -7.36 6.73 -27.87
C LYS A 34 -6.22 6.01 -27.15
N TRP A 35 -5.31 5.40 -27.91
CA TRP A 35 -4.17 4.66 -27.36
C TRP A 35 -3.39 5.44 -26.28
N ILE A 36 -3.16 6.74 -26.50
CA ILE A 36 -2.42 7.59 -25.55
C ILE A 36 -3.19 7.82 -24.25
N VAL A 37 -4.53 7.84 -24.31
CA VAL A 37 -5.38 7.92 -23.11
C VAL A 37 -5.33 6.60 -22.36
N GLN A 38 -5.40 5.47 -23.05
CA GLN A 38 -5.27 4.14 -22.44
C GLN A 38 -3.94 4.01 -21.70
N ASP A 39 -2.84 4.35 -22.36
CA ASP A 39 -1.49 4.34 -21.79
C ASP A 39 -1.37 5.26 -20.56
N THR A 40 -1.91 6.48 -20.66
CA THR A 40 -1.88 7.43 -19.54
C THR A 40 -2.67 6.92 -18.32
N LEU A 41 -3.81 6.27 -18.54
CA LEU A 41 -4.61 5.70 -17.44
C LEU A 41 -3.91 4.50 -16.79
N ILE A 42 -3.23 3.65 -17.57
CA ILE A 42 -2.41 2.55 -17.05
C ILE A 42 -1.23 3.11 -16.25
N ALA A 43 -0.51 4.10 -16.77
CA ALA A 43 0.57 4.77 -16.05
C ALA A 43 0.07 5.38 -14.72
N GLY A 44 -1.12 6.00 -14.74
CA GLY A 44 -1.77 6.49 -13.52
C GLY A 44 -2.12 5.39 -12.52
N ALA A 45 -2.56 4.22 -12.97
CA ALA A 45 -2.82 3.06 -12.11
C ALA A 45 -1.53 2.51 -11.49
N ILE A 46 -0.43 2.44 -12.24
CA ILE A 46 0.89 2.07 -11.73
C ILE A 46 1.34 3.04 -10.64
N GLN A 47 1.22 4.34 -10.87
CA GLN A 47 1.57 5.36 -9.87
C GLN A 47 0.73 5.22 -8.59
N LYS A 48 -0.58 4.94 -8.72
CA LYS A 48 -1.44 4.69 -7.57
C LYS A 48 -1.05 3.42 -6.82
N PHE A 49 -0.66 2.36 -7.53
CA PHE A 49 -0.12 1.15 -6.92
C PHE A 49 1.14 1.44 -6.08
N GLU A 50 2.08 2.22 -6.63
CA GLU A 50 3.30 2.62 -5.90
C GLU A 50 2.98 3.40 -4.62
N PHE A 51 2.00 4.33 -4.67
CA PHE A 51 1.56 5.04 -3.48
C PHE A 51 0.99 4.11 -2.42
N VAL A 52 0.10 3.19 -2.79
CA VAL A 52 -0.47 2.22 -1.85
C VAL A 52 0.61 1.33 -1.27
N TYR A 53 1.56 0.86 -2.09
CA TYR A 53 2.67 0.02 -1.65
C TYR A 53 3.56 0.73 -0.62
N GLU A 54 4.00 1.95 -0.91
CA GLU A 54 4.82 2.74 0.01
C GLU A 54 4.09 3.06 1.32
N LEU A 55 2.82 3.48 1.22
CA LEU A 55 2.00 3.77 2.40
C LEU A 55 1.78 2.53 3.26
N SER A 56 1.54 1.37 2.63
CA SER A 56 1.39 0.10 3.34
C SER A 56 2.64 -0.25 4.14
N LEU A 57 3.83 -0.13 3.52
CA LEU A 57 5.11 -0.34 4.22
C LEU A 57 5.31 0.65 5.37
N LYS A 58 4.98 1.92 5.14
CA LYS A 58 5.10 2.96 6.15
C LYS A 58 4.16 2.70 7.33
N MET A 59 2.93 2.27 7.09
CA MET A 59 1.97 1.93 8.14
C MET A 59 2.39 0.67 8.89
N MET A 60 2.87 -0.36 8.21
CA MET A 60 3.44 -1.54 8.85
C MET A 60 4.59 -1.14 9.78
N LYS A 61 5.58 -0.38 9.30
CA LYS A 61 6.71 0.07 10.15
C LYS A 61 6.22 0.87 11.38
N ARG A 62 5.24 1.76 11.22
CA ARG A 62 4.69 2.54 12.33
C ARG A 62 3.94 1.67 13.34
N GLN A 63 3.19 0.66 12.88
CA GLN A 63 2.54 -0.30 13.77
C GLN A 63 3.58 -1.08 14.58
N LEU A 64 4.64 -1.57 13.93
CA LEU A 64 5.75 -2.25 14.61
C LEU A 64 6.41 -1.36 15.68
N GLN A 65 6.61 -0.08 15.39
CA GLN A 65 7.15 0.89 16.35
C GLN A 65 6.22 1.09 17.57
N GLN A 66 4.90 1.12 17.36
CA GLN A 66 3.93 1.26 18.46
C GLN A 66 3.88 0.03 19.37
N GLU A 67 4.13 -1.16 18.82
CA GLU A 67 4.14 -2.42 19.57
C GLU A 67 5.50 -2.73 20.22
N ALA A 68 6.59 -2.11 19.74
CA ALA A 68 7.92 -2.30 20.28
C ALA A 68 8.06 -1.72 21.70
N ILE A 69 8.69 -2.49 22.59
CA ILE A 69 9.01 -2.04 23.96
C ILE A 69 10.01 -0.88 23.92
N ASN A 70 10.93 -0.88 22.93
CA ASN A 70 11.87 0.21 22.63
C ASN A 70 11.79 0.58 21.14
N ASN A 71 11.58 1.86 20.83
CA ASN A 71 11.44 2.35 19.46
C ASN A 71 12.73 2.22 18.60
N ASP A 72 13.90 2.22 19.24
CA ASP A 72 15.19 2.14 18.54
C ASP A 72 15.40 0.80 17.83
N ASP A 73 14.77 -0.28 18.31
CA ASP A 73 14.90 -1.61 17.72
C ASP A 73 14.30 -1.67 16.31
N VAL A 74 13.17 -0.98 16.08
CA VAL A 74 12.47 -0.96 14.78
C VAL A 74 13.00 0.15 13.86
N GLY A 75 13.66 1.16 14.41
CA GLY A 75 14.26 2.26 13.64
C GLY A 75 15.22 1.77 12.56
N GLY A 76 16.04 0.76 12.88
CA GLY A 76 17.03 0.15 12.01
C GLY A 76 16.51 -0.96 11.07
N TYR A 77 15.23 -1.30 11.11
CA TYR A 77 14.71 -2.39 10.27
C TYR A 77 14.79 -2.06 8.78
N GLY A 78 15.40 -2.98 8.03
CA GLY A 78 15.32 -3.01 6.58
C GLY A 78 13.98 -3.55 6.11
N PHE A 79 13.74 -3.50 4.79
CA PHE A 79 12.49 -3.95 4.18
C PHE A 79 12.08 -5.38 4.59
N LYS A 80 13.02 -6.34 4.53
CA LYS A 80 12.75 -7.73 4.90
C LYS A 80 12.43 -7.92 6.39
N ASP A 81 13.00 -7.09 7.26
CA ASP A 81 12.77 -7.18 8.70
C ASP A 81 11.36 -6.66 9.05
N ILE A 82 10.92 -5.58 8.39
CA ILE A 82 9.54 -5.08 8.49
C ILE A 82 8.55 -6.18 8.08
N LEU A 83 8.77 -6.84 6.93
CA LEU A 83 7.87 -7.89 6.46
C LEU A 83 7.87 -9.12 7.39
N ARG A 84 9.05 -9.55 7.87
CA ARG A 84 9.15 -10.69 8.77
C ARG A 84 8.38 -10.44 10.07
N GLU A 85 8.51 -9.25 10.62
CA GLU A 85 7.84 -8.89 11.87
C GLU A 85 6.35 -8.65 11.66
N ALA A 86 5.96 -8.01 10.55
CA ALA A 86 4.56 -7.87 10.16
C ALA A 86 3.88 -9.24 9.98
N LEU A 87 4.58 -10.23 9.42
CA LEU A 87 4.10 -11.61 9.33
C LEU A 87 3.97 -12.25 10.71
N ARG A 88 4.97 -12.09 11.58
CA ARG A 88 4.97 -12.61 12.96
C ARG A 88 3.76 -12.11 13.77
N LEU A 89 3.37 -10.86 13.55
CA LEU A 89 2.23 -10.22 14.22
C LEU A 89 0.90 -10.42 13.50
N GLY A 90 0.88 -11.09 12.34
CA GLY A 90 -0.33 -11.32 11.55
C GLY A 90 -0.89 -10.08 10.87
N ILE A 91 -0.08 -9.02 10.68
CA ILE A 91 -0.44 -7.84 9.89
C ILE A 91 -0.52 -8.20 8.41
N ILE A 92 0.38 -9.07 7.96
CA ILE A 92 0.35 -9.71 6.64
C ILE A 92 0.29 -11.22 6.80
N ASN A 93 -0.27 -11.90 5.80
CA ASN A 93 -0.45 -13.35 5.83
C ASN A 93 0.63 -14.10 5.04
N ASP A 94 1.34 -13.39 4.16
CA ASP A 94 2.32 -14.00 3.27
C ASP A 94 3.41 -12.98 2.90
N MET A 95 4.64 -13.47 2.80
CA MET A 95 5.80 -12.73 2.32
C MET A 95 6.43 -13.37 1.07
N SER A 96 5.82 -14.42 0.52
CA SER A 96 6.30 -15.16 -0.63
C SER A 96 5.95 -14.44 -1.93
N LYS A 97 6.91 -13.63 -2.40
CA LYS A 97 7.17 -13.30 -3.80
C LYS A 97 8.66 -13.09 -4.01
#